data_AF-A0A4Q5S5K8-F1
#
_entry.id   AF-A0A4Q5S5K8-F1
#
_cell.length_a   1.000
_cell.length_b   1.000
_cell.length_c   1.000
_cell.angle_alpha   90.00
_cell.angle_beta   90.00
_cell.angle_gamma   90.00
#
_symmetry.space_group_name_H-M   'P 1'
#
loop_
_entity.id
_entity.type
_entity.pdbx_description
1 polymer ?
#
loop_
_entity_poly.entity_id
_entity_poly.type
_entity_poly.pdbx_seq_one_letter_code
_entity_poly.pdbx_strand_id
1 'polypeptide(L)'
;MKRLLFTFLLICLFCTCKKDPYANLCGGSDPIKNLSWLKVKIETLQKSNNIDPIIYRFTYQSNTFFCEGSTCTNCSWVPQFYDCDGNKLNPTQEQSDQFISEVFLHKEVIWKAD
;
A
#
# COMPACT_ATOMS: atom_id res chain seq x y z
N MET A 1 9.89 -38.66 -34.11
CA MET A 1 10.39 -37.83 -32.99
C MET A 1 10.06 -36.33 -33.08
N LYS A 2 9.39 -35.82 -34.13
CA LYS A 2 9.01 -34.38 -34.22
C LYS A 2 7.78 -33.97 -33.40
N ARG A 3 6.88 -34.92 -33.10
CA ARG A 3 5.62 -34.63 -32.36
C ARG A 3 5.82 -34.35 -30.86
N LEU A 4 6.89 -34.89 -30.25
CA LEU A 4 7.21 -34.66 -28.83
C LEU A 4 7.75 -33.26 -28.54
N LEU A 5 8.42 -32.63 -29.52
CA LEU A 5 8.95 -31.28 -29.41
C LEU A 5 7.85 -30.21 -29.31
N PHE A 6 6.72 -30.43 -29.99
CA PHE A 6 5.58 -29.52 -29.95
C PHE A 6 4.87 -29.51 -28.60
N THR A 7 4.79 -30.67 -27.94
CA THR A 7 4.14 -30.79 -26.62
C THR A 7 4.96 -30.12 -25.52
N PHE A 8 6.29 -30.15 -25.61
CA PHE A 8 7.16 -29.49 -24.63
C PHE A 8 7.14 -27.96 -24.75
N LEU A 9 6.97 -27.41 -25.96
CA LEU A 9 6.85 -25.97 -26.19
C LEU A 9 5.59 -25.35 -25.59
N LEU A 10 4.47 -26.10 -25.58
CA LEU A 10 3.18 -25.67 -25.04
C LEU A 10 3.19 -25.55 -23.51
N ILE A 11 3.99 -26.35 -22.80
CA ILE A 11 4.06 -26.32 -21.32
C ILE A 11 4.81 -25.07 -20.83
N CYS A 12 5.79 -24.58 -21.59
CA CYS A 12 6.55 -23.37 -21.23
C CYS A 12 5.72 -22.09 -21.30
N LEU A 13 4.63 -22.05 -22.09
CA LEU A 13 3.77 -20.86 -22.22
C LEU A 13 2.92 -20.58 -20.97
N PHE A 14 2.69 -21.57 -20.11
CA PHE A 14 1.89 -21.41 -18.89
C PHE A 14 2.71 -21.04 -17.65
N CYS A 15 4.04 -21.04 -17.73
CA CYS A 15 4.94 -20.74 -16.60
C CYS A 15 5.32 -19.25 -16.48
N THR A 16 4.49 -18.34 -16.98
CA THR A 16 4.68 -16.90 -16.71
C THR A 16 4.25 -16.63 -15.26
N CYS A 17 5.19 -16.77 -14.33
CA CYS A 17 5.02 -16.35 -12.96
C CYS A 17 5.03 -14.82 -12.94
N LYS A 18 3.84 -14.19 -12.90
CA LYS A 18 3.75 -12.76 -12.67
C LYS A 18 4.27 -12.50 -11.26
N LYS A 19 5.43 -11.84 -11.15
CA LYS A 19 5.93 -11.36 -9.86
C LYS A 19 4.89 -10.38 -9.32
N ASP A 20 4.43 -10.65 -8.10
CA ASP A 20 3.61 -9.70 -7.37
C ASP A 20 4.43 -8.41 -7.14
N PRO A 21 3.99 -7.26 -7.67
CA PRO A 21 4.72 -6.01 -7.55
C PRO A 21 4.88 -5.54 -6.09
N TYR A 22 4.06 -6.05 -5.18
CA TYR A 22 4.04 -5.65 -3.77
C TYR A 22 4.81 -6.60 -2.85
N ALA A 23 5.22 -7.78 -3.33
CA ALA A 23 5.87 -8.79 -2.50
C ALA A 23 7.17 -8.32 -1.83
N ASN A 24 7.87 -7.35 -2.42
CA ASN A 24 9.11 -6.78 -1.87
C ASN A 24 8.89 -5.49 -1.07
N LEU A 25 7.65 -5.00 -0.96
CA LEU A 25 7.35 -3.81 -0.15
C LEU A 25 7.16 -4.20 1.31
N CYS A 26 7.25 -3.20 2.20
CA CYS A 26 6.90 -3.42 3.60
C CYS A 26 5.47 -3.99 3.74
N GLY A 27 5.33 -5.05 4.52
CA GLY A 27 4.08 -5.80 4.69
C GLY A 27 3.74 -6.75 3.54
N GLY A 28 4.54 -6.79 2.46
CA GLY A 28 4.35 -7.69 1.33
C GLY A 28 3.00 -7.50 0.63
N SER A 29 2.46 -8.56 0.05
CA SER A 29 1.18 -8.54 -0.68
C SER A 29 -0.05 -8.27 0.20
N ASP A 30 0.04 -8.51 1.51
CA ASP A 30 -1.06 -8.36 2.46
C ASP A 30 -0.56 -7.65 3.73
N PRO A 31 -0.39 -6.32 3.67
CA PRO A 31 0.16 -5.56 4.79
C PRO A 31 -0.76 -5.56 6.01
N ILE A 32 -2.08 -5.70 5.87
CA ILE A 32 -3.02 -5.75 7.00
C ILE A 32 -2.76 -7.02 7.83
N LYS A 33 -2.53 -8.14 7.16
CA LYS A 33 -2.21 -9.41 7.83
C LYS A 33 -0.80 -9.42 8.41
N ASN A 34 0.16 -8.83 7.71
CA ASN A 34 1.59 -8.95 8.03
C ASN A 34 2.12 -7.86 8.98
N LEU A 35 1.44 -6.71 9.09
CA LEU A 35 1.84 -5.61 9.96
C LEU A 35 0.83 -5.46 11.11
N SER A 36 1.21 -5.92 12.29
CA SER A 36 0.31 -5.90 13.47
C SER A 36 -0.14 -4.48 13.84
N TRP A 37 0.75 -3.48 13.72
CA TRP A 37 0.41 -2.09 14.01
C TRP A 37 -0.68 -1.55 13.06
N LEU A 38 -0.67 -2.00 11.80
CA LEU A 38 -1.62 -1.56 10.78
C LEU A 38 -3.02 -2.12 11.07
N LYS A 39 -3.10 -3.38 11.48
CA LYS A 39 -4.36 -3.99 11.94
C LYS A 39 -4.95 -3.20 13.12
N VAL A 40 -4.14 -2.91 14.14
CA VAL A 40 -4.58 -2.13 15.32
C VAL A 40 -5.00 -0.72 14.93
N LYS A 41 -4.29 -0.09 13.99
CA LYS A 41 -4.65 1.22 13.43
C LYS A 41 -6.03 1.18 12.77
N ILE A 42 -6.30 0.20 11.91
CA ILE A 42 -7.59 0.03 11.25
C ILE A 42 -8.71 -0.19 12.27
N GLU A 43 -8.51 -1.06 13.26
CA GLU A 43 -9.49 -1.30 14.33
C GLU A 43 -9.77 -0.02 15.14
N THR A 44 -8.77 0.85 15.31
CA THR A 44 -8.93 2.15 15.97
C THR A 44 -9.75 3.11 15.10
N LEU A 45 -9.47 3.16 13.80
CA LEU A 45 -10.19 4.01 12.84
C LEU A 45 -11.66 3.59 12.74
N GLN A 46 -11.95 2.29 12.70
CA GLN A 46 -13.31 1.75 12.68
C GLN A 46 -14.13 2.11 13.93
N LYS A 47 -13.48 2.34 15.08
CA LYS A 47 -14.13 2.75 16.33
C LYS A 47 -14.18 4.27 16.51
N SER A 48 -13.47 5.00 15.67
CA SER A 48 -13.38 6.46 15.75
C SER A 48 -14.54 7.11 14.99
N ASN A 49 -14.84 8.37 15.33
CA ASN A 49 -15.77 9.20 14.55
C ASN A 49 -15.07 9.88 13.36
N ASN A 50 -13.94 9.33 12.88
CA ASN A 50 -13.28 9.86 11.69
C ASN A 50 -14.19 9.69 10.48
N ILE A 51 -14.29 10.74 9.66
CA ILE A 51 -15.15 10.74 8.47
C ILE A 51 -14.38 10.06 7.34
N ASP A 52 -14.92 8.95 6.86
CA ASP A 52 -14.43 8.15 5.73
C ASP A 52 -12.90 7.93 5.72
N PRO A 53 -12.32 7.33 6.79
CA PRO A 53 -10.88 7.14 6.87
C PRO A 53 -10.39 6.13 5.81
N ILE A 54 -9.20 6.40 5.27
CA ILE A 54 -8.54 5.57 4.25
C ILE A 54 -7.05 5.44 4.56
N ILE A 55 -6.48 4.28 4.28
CA ILE A 55 -5.05 4.02 4.40
C ILE A 55 -4.47 3.67 3.03
N TYR A 56 -3.41 4.38 2.69
CA TYR A 56 -2.62 4.15 1.50
C TYR A 56 -1.25 3.60 1.86
N ARG A 57 -0.68 2.80 0.96
CA ARG A 57 0.75 2.47 0.92
C ARG A 57 1.37 3.18 -0.27
N PHE A 58 2.55 3.75 -0.09
CA PHE A 58 3.30 4.41 -1.16
C PHE A 58 4.80 4.17 -0.98
N THR A 59 5.57 4.47 -2.03
CA THR A 59 7.04 4.38 -1.98
C THR A 59 7.63 5.76 -2.20
N TYR A 60 8.58 6.15 -1.36
CA TYR A 60 9.36 7.37 -1.52
C TYR A 60 10.83 7.07 -1.24
N GLN A 61 11.72 7.49 -2.15
CA GLN A 61 13.16 7.19 -2.06
C GLN A 61 13.47 5.71 -1.77
N SER A 62 12.77 4.79 -2.46
CA SER A 62 12.89 3.33 -2.30
C SER A 62 12.43 2.75 -0.95
N ASN A 63 11.84 3.58 -0.07
CA ASN A 63 11.27 3.13 1.20
C ASN A 63 9.74 3.09 1.12
N THR A 64 9.14 2.08 1.77
CA THR A 64 7.68 1.96 1.87
C THR A 64 7.15 2.76 3.05
N PHE A 65 6.10 3.53 2.82
CA PHE A 65 5.40 4.34 3.81
C PHE A 65 3.90 4.11 3.73
N PHE A 66 3.21 4.50 4.80
CA PHE A 66 1.76 4.48 4.89
C PHE A 66 1.22 5.87 5.16
N CYS A 67 0.07 6.19 4.55
CA CYS A 67 -0.61 7.47 4.73
C CYS A 67 -2.04 7.20 5.19
N GLU A 68 -2.41 7.77 6.34
CA GLU A 68 -3.77 7.83 6.85
C GLU A 68 -4.42 9.12 6.34
N GLY A 69 -5.41 8.96 5.47
CA GLY A 69 -6.16 10.03 4.83
C GLY A 69 -7.66 9.95 5.12
N SER A 70 -8.42 10.76 4.40
CA SER A 70 -9.88 10.67 4.30
C SER A 70 -10.29 10.73 2.83
N THR A 71 -11.36 10.04 2.45
CA THR A 71 -11.97 10.21 1.12
C THR A 71 -12.96 11.38 1.05
N CYS A 72 -13.21 12.07 2.16
CA CYS A 72 -14.09 13.23 2.20
C CYS A 72 -13.41 14.47 1.59
N THR A 73 -13.83 14.87 0.39
CA THR A 73 -13.26 16.01 -0.35
C THR A 73 -13.49 17.37 0.31
N ASN A 74 -14.52 17.48 1.15
CA ASN A 74 -14.93 18.74 1.79
C ASN A 74 -14.58 18.79 3.28
N CYS A 75 -13.91 17.76 3.80
CA CYS A 75 -13.49 17.70 5.19
C CYS A 75 -12.10 18.32 5.34
N SER A 76 -11.90 19.10 6.40
CA SER A 76 -10.56 19.51 6.80
C SER A 76 -9.87 18.31 7.47
N TRP A 77 -8.96 17.68 6.74
CA TRP A 77 -8.17 16.55 7.23
C TRP A 77 -6.69 16.80 6.97
N VAL A 78 -5.83 16.42 7.91
CA VAL A 78 -4.37 16.47 7.76
C VAL A 78 -3.86 15.04 7.66
N PRO A 79 -3.26 14.62 6.53
CA PRO A 79 -2.75 13.28 6.38
C PRO A 79 -1.69 12.97 7.44
N GLN A 80 -1.73 11.75 7.98
CA GLN A 80 -0.72 11.27 8.92
C GLN A 80 0.14 10.21 8.23
N PHE A 81 1.45 10.32 8.35
CA PHE A 81 2.40 9.44 7.68
C PHE A 81 3.08 8.51 8.67
N TYR A 82 3.33 7.28 8.25
CA TYR A 82 3.96 6.23 9.05
C TYR A 82 5.01 5.50 8.23
N ASP A 83 6.09 5.09 8.88
CA ASP A 83 7.07 4.19 8.29
C ASP A 83 6.59 2.72 8.35
N CYS A 84 7.46 1.80 7.91
CA CYS A 84 7.18 0.37 7.88
C CYS A 84 6.91 -0.22 9.27
N ASP A 85 7.57 0.31 10.30
CA ASP A 85 7.49 -0.17 11.68
C ASP A 85 6.28 0.43 12.42
N GLY A 86 5.56 1.34 11.77
CA GLY A 86 4.38 2.01 12.32
C GLY A 86 4.71 3.26 13.13
N ASN A 87 5.94 3.77 13.04
CA ASN A 87 6.30 5.02 13.69
C ASN A 87 5.65 6.18 12.93
N LYS A 88 4.95 7.03 13.67
CA LYS A 88 4.39 8.27 13.12
C LYS A 88 5.52 9.22 12.75
N LEU A 89 5.51 9.70 11.51
CA LEU A 89 6.47 10.65 10.99
C LEU A 89 5.98 12.08 11.22
N ASN A 90 6.93 12.99 11.47
CA ASN A 90 6.71 14.43 11.51
C ASN A 90 7.54 15.09 10.39
N PRO A 91 7.12 14.96 9.12
CA PRO A 91 7.87 15.51 7.99
C PRO A 91 7.88 17.05 8.04
N THR A 92 8.90 17.65 7.44
CA THR A 92 8.85 19.09 7.12
C THR A 92 7.72 19.36 6.12
N GLN A 93 7.32 20.63 5.95
CA GLN A 93 6.29 20.97 4.96
C GLN A 93 6.67 20.49 3.55
N GLU A 94 7.93 20.72 3.14
CA GLU A 94 8.45 20.28 1.84
C GLU A 94 8.35 18.75 1.69
N GLN A 95 8.75 17.99 2.71
CA GLN A 95 8.64 16.53 2.70
C GLN A 95 7.18 16.07 2.66
N SER A 96 6.30 16.74 3.39
CA SER A 96 4.87 16.46 3.38
C SER A 96 4.29 16.68 1.98
N ASP A 97 4.64 17.76 1.30
CA ASP A 97 4.17 18.05 -0.06
C ASP A 97 4.62 16.97 -1.05
N GLN A 98 5.85 16.49 -0.91
CA GLN A 98 6.38 15.37 -1.71
C GLN A 98 5.64 14.06 -1.42
N PHE A 99 5.41 13.74 -0.14
CA PHE A 99 4.67 12.53 0.24
C PHE A 99 3.24 12.57 -0.29
N ILE A 100 2.58 13.72 -0.19
CA ILE A 100 1.24 13.93 -0.72
C ILE A 100 1.24 13.68 -2.24
N SER A 101 2.21 14.24 -2.96
CA SER A 101 2.38 14.01 -4.41
C SER A 101 2.52 12.51 -4.74
N GLU A 102 3.37 11.78 -4.01
CA GLU A 102 3.53 10.33 -4.22
C GLU A 102 2.27 9.54 -3.90
N VAL A 103 1.56 9.89 -2.83
CA VAL A 103 0.26 9.27 -2.51
C VAL A 103 -0.77 9.58 -3.61
N PHE A 104 -0.71 10.72 -4.28
CA PHE A 104 -1.62 10.98 -5.40
C PHE A 104 -1.30 10.13 -6.63
N LEU A 105 -0.02 10.00 -6.97
CA LEU A 105 0.44 9.40 -8.23
C LEU A 105 0.62 7.87 -8.17
N HIS A 106 1.16 7.34 -7.07
CA HIS A 106 1.71 5.98 -7.02
C HIS A 106 1.22 5.16 -5.82
N LYS A 107 0.11 5.56 -5.20
CA LYS A 107 -0.46 4.83 -4.05
C LYS A 107 -1.04 3.48 -4.43
N GLU A 108 -1.06 2.62 -3.42
CA GLU A 108 -1.95 1.47 -3.31
C GLU A 108 -2.95 1.75 -2.18
N VAL A 109 -4.24 1.50 -2.42
CA VAL A 109 -5.25 1.56 -1.36
C VAL A 109 -5.17 0.26 -0.56
N ILE A 110 -4.80 0.36 0.71
CA ILE A 110 -4.69 -0.80 1.59
C ILE A 110 -6.01 -1.09 2.28
N TRP A 111 -6.67 -0.04 2.77
CA TRP A 111 -7.93 -0.15 3.47
C TRP A 111 -8.71 1.16 3.37
N LYS A 112 -10.03 1.08 3.36
CA LYS A 112 -10.92 2.23 3.51
C LYS A 112 -12.10 1.82 4.38
N ALA A 113 -12.68 2.76 5.12
CA ALA A 113 -13.98 2.54 5.75
C ALA A 113 -15.04 2.27 4.67
N ASP A 114 -15.98 1.38 5.00
CA ASP A 114 -17.15 1.06 4.17
C ASP A 114 -18.28 2.08 4.39
#